data_AF-A0A094HQR5-F1
#
_entry.id   AF-A0A094HQR5-F1
#
_cell.length_a   1.000
_cell.length_b   1.000
_cell.length_c   1.000
_cell.angle_alpha   90.00
_cell.angle_beta   90.00
_cell.angle_gamma   90.00
#
_symmetry.space_group_name_H-M   'P 1'
#
loop_
_entity.id
_entity.type
_entity.pdbx_description
1 polymer ?
#
loop_
_entity_poly.entity_id
_entity_poly.type
_entity_poly.pdbx_seq_one_letter_code
_entity_poly.pdbx_strand_id
1 'polypeptide(L)'
;MRGGGGGWVDVCGEVADGYAVRVSVDVEFEAWMEGEEAGITVFRSQEQHINLSIVAGESGAAGVVPAARQLRLRATTFGRLDMAALEGVVVGIPMSWLRGPIRFVVEAGDDEGYNFSAESTWGKLEVREVGRAGADIVTSGSGRFVGTLVGAYAMNNNGTGTANAYPSRWRYTPLAQKLADGGVYVDAKVSHPSRQS
;
A
#
# COMPACT_ATOMS: atom_id res chain seq x y z
N MET A 1 15.06 -7.23 -1.73
CA MET A 1 15.42 -7.06 -3.16
C MET A 1 16.69 -6.21 -3.22
N ARG A 2 17.69 -6.52 -4.05
CA ARG A 2 18.90 -5.66 -4.23
C ARG A 2 18.74 -4.82 -5.50
N GLY A 3 18.49 -3.52 -5.35
CA GLY A 3 18.47 -2.55 -6.45
C GLY A 3 19.81 -1.82 -6.53
N GLY A 4 20.55 -2.02 -7.61
CA GLY A 4 21.66 -1.13 -7.99
C GLY A 4 21.14 -0.02 -8.89
N GLY A 5 21.30 1.24 -8.47
CA GLY A 5 20.97 2.45 -9.24
C GLY A 5 19.46 2.72 -9.38
N GLY A 6 18.93 3.68 -8.61
CA GLY A 6 17.58 4.27 -8.78
C GLY A 6 16.48 3.26 -9.14
N GLY A 7 16.38 2.15 -8.41
CA GLY A 7 15.51 1.03 -8.79
C GLY A 7 14.13 1.15 -8.17
N TRP A 8 13.10 1.29 -9.00
CA TRP A 8 11.73 0.91 -8.64
C TRP A 8 11.60 -0.61 -8.81
N VAL A 9 11.19 -1.31 -7.76
CA VAL A 9 10.86 -2.73 -7.86
C VAL A 9 9.50 -2.94 -7.23
N ASP A 10 8.60 -3.56 -7.99
CA ASP A 10 7.29 -3.97 -7.54
C ASP A 10 7.04 -5.46 -7.78
N VAL A 11 6.15 -6.03 -6.97
CA VAL A 11 5.58 -7.36 -7.18
C VAL A 11 4.09 -7.24 -6.95
N CYS A 12 3.33 -7.25 -8.04
CA CYS A 12 1.90 -6.96 -8.04
C CYS A 12 1.05 -8.08 -8.63
N GLY A 13 -0.21 -8.13 -8.19
CA GLY A 13 -1.30 -8.83 -8.87
C GLY A 13 -2.32 -7.83 -9.42
N GLU A 14 -3.16 -8.27 -10.34
CA GLU A 14 -4.25 -7.46 -10.90
C GLU A 14 -5.43 -7.36 -9.92
N VAL A 15 -6.07 -6.19 -9.86
CA VAL A 15 -7.36 -6.01 -9.15
C VAL A 15 -8.47 -6.47 -10.07
N ALA A 16 -9.20 -7.52 -9.68
CA ALA A 16 -10.30 -8.03 -10.50
C ALA A 16 -11.47 -7.04 -10.55
N ASP A 17 -11.91 -6.70 -11.75
CA ASP A 17 -13.08 -5.85 -11.98
C ASP A 17 -14.37 -6.50 -11.42
N GLY A 18 -15.24 -5.68 -10.84
CA GLY A 18 -16.51 -6.14 -10.26
C GLY A 18 -16.37 -6.93 -8.95
N TYR A 19 -15.24 -6.88 -8.25
CA TYR A 19 -15.08 -7.47 -6.91
C TYR A 19 -14.62 -6.43 -5.89
N ALA A 20 -15.25 -6.45 -4.72
CA ALA A 20 -14.64 -5.87 -3.54
C ALA A 20 -13.51 -6.78 -3.07
N VAL A 21 -12.33 -6.23 -2.80
CA VAL A 21 -11.12 -6.99 -2.48
C VAL A 21 -10.32 -6.35 -1.35
N ARG A 22 -9.71 -7.20 -0.52
CA ARG A 22 -8.65 -6.84 0.42
C ARG A 22 -7.34 -7.46 -0.01
N VAL A 23 -6.34 -6.63 -0.26
CA VAL A 23 -4.96 -7.05 -0.50
C VAL A 23 -4.12 -6.70 0.73
N SER A 24 -3.31 -7.64 1.20
CA SER A 24 -2.39 -7.38 2.31
C SER A 24 -1.00 -7.93 2.05
N VAL A 25 0.03 -7.25 2.55
CA VAL A 25 1.42 -7.72 2.50
C VAL A 25 2.15 -7.31 3.78
N ASP A 26 2.94 -8.22 4.34
CA ASP A 26 3.82 -7.94 5.46
C ASP A 26 5.16 -7.45 4.90
N VAL A 27 5.63 -6.27 5.31
CA VAL A 27 6.91 -5.70 4.84
C VAL A 27 7.81 -5.45 6.03
N GLU A 28 8.98 -6.09 6.01
CA GLU A 28 10.09 -5.77 6.89
C GLU A 28 11.03 -4.82 6.16
N PHE A 29 11.18 -3.61 6.71
CA PHE A 29 11.96 -2.54 6.10
C PHE A 29 12.45 -1.55 7.16
N GLU A 30 13.70 -1.15 7.03
CA GLU A 30 14.34 -0.17 7.89
C GLU A 30 14.81 1.01 7.05
N ALA A 31 13.97 2.05 6.96
CA ALA A 31 14.35 3.30 6.34
C ALA A 31 15.27 4.10 7.27
N TRP A 32 16.47 4.42 6.78
CA TRP A 32 17.49 5.17 7.52
C TRP A 32 17.79 6.52 6.89
N MET A 33 17.58 6.63 5.58
CA MET A 33 17.88 7.82 4.80
C MET A 33 16.64 8.38 4.13
N GLU A 34 16.65 9.69 3.92
CA GLU A 34 15.65 10.33 3.07
C GLU A 34 15.64 9.67 1.68
N GLY A 35 14.44 9.49 1.13
CA GLY A 35 14.22 8.84 -0.16
C GLY A 35 14.06 7.32 -0.09
N GLU A 36 14.47 6.66 1.00
CA GLU A 36 14.18 5.24 1.22
C GLU A 36 12.71 5.01 1.58
N GLU A 37 12.05 4.15 0.81
CA GLU A 37 10.62 3.90 0.95
C GLU A 37 10.28 2.45 0.54
N ALA A 38 9.46 1.78 1.34
CA ALA A 38 8.89 0.48 0.97
C ALA A 38 7.51 0.27 1.60
N GLY A 39 6.62 -0.42 0.89
CA GLY A 39 5.26 -0.64 1.35
C GLY A 39 4.37 -1.29 0.30
N ILE A 40 3.11 -0.88 0.25
CA ILE A 40 2.11 -1.34 -0.72
C ILE A 40 1.76 -0.22 -1.70
N THR A 41 1.61 -0.56 -2.98
CA THR A 41 1.22 0.35 -4.05
C THR A 41 -0.06 -0.12 -4.72
N VAL A 42 -0.88 0.85 -5.11
CA VAL A 42 -1.92 0.72 -6.13
C VAL A 42 -1.37 1.45 -7.37
N PHE A 43 -1.02 0.68 -8.39
CA PHE A 43 -0.18 1.12 -9.48
C PHE A 43 -0.90 0.99 -10.83
N ARG A 44 -0.87 2.07 -11.60
CA ARG A 44 -1.23 2.05 -13.02
C ARG A 44 -0.01 2.30 -13.89
N SER A 45 0.77 3.32 -13.55
CA SER A 45 2.01 3.68 -14.22
C SER A 45 2.95 4.44 -13.26
N GLN A 46 4.19 4.68 -13.70
CA GLN A 46 5.13 5.51 -12.95
C GLN A 46 4.60 6.93 -12.69
N GLU A 47 3.70 7.41 -13.55
CA GLU A 47 3.07 8.72 -13.46
C GLU A 47 1.76 8.72 -12.66
N GLN A 48 1.18 7.53 -12.43
CA GLN A 48 -0.13 7.35 -11.80
C GLN A 48 -0.13 6.16 -10.85
N HIS A 49 0.08 6.43 -9.57
CA HIS A 49 0.11 5.41 -8.51
C HIS A 49 -0.20 6.02 -7.14
N ILE A 50 -0.64 5.17 -6.21
CA ILE A 50 -0.90 5.52 -4.82
C ILE A 50 -0.10 4.57 -3.94
N ASN A 51 0.59 5.13 -2.96
CA ASN A 51 1.63 4.46 -2.19
C ASN A 51 1.36 4.65 -0.70
N LEU A 52 1.26 3.55 0.05
CA LEU A 52 1.37 3.57 1.51
C LEU A 52 2.66 2.85 1.91
N SER A 53 3.53 3.53 2.66
CA SER A 53 4.88 3.04 2.93
C SER A 53 5.46 3.43 4.27
N ILE A 54 6.50 2.70 4.67
CA ILE A 54 7.47 3.11 5.69
C ILE A 54 8.49 4.03 5.02
N VAL A 55 8.73 5.19 5.64
CA VAL A 55 9.77 6.16 5.26
C VAL A 55 10.61 6.56 6.46
N ALA A 56 11.81 7.08 6.22
CA ALA A 56 12.59 7.76 7.24
C ALA A 56 11.88 9.08 7.61
N GLY A 57 11.64 9.32 8.89
CA GLY A 57 11.17 10.62 9.37
C GLY A 57 12.30 11.63 9.46
N GLU A 58 11.98 12.82 9.97
CA GLU A 58 13.00 13.85 10.20
C GLU A 58 13.89 13.47 11.40
N SER A 59 15.20 13.63 11.25
CA SER A 59 16.15 13.48 12.34
C SER A 59 15.96 14.60 13.36
N GLY A 60 15.86 14.25 14.65
CA GLY A 60 15.83 15.23 15.73
C GLY A 60 17.11 16.08 15.80
N ALA A 61 17.06 17.17 16.57
CA ALA A 61 18.13 18.17 16.69
C ALA A 61 19.54 17.54 16.76
N ALA A 62 20.42 18.01 15.86
CA ALA A 62 21.83 17.65 15.73
C ALA A 62 22.16 16.17 15.44
N GLY A 63 21.23 15.37 14.89
CA GLY A 63 21.53 14.00 14.44
C GLY A 63 21.86 13.02 15.59
N VAL A 64 21.55 13.41 16.83
CA VAL A 64 21.78 12.60 18.04
C VAL A 64 20.69 11.54 18.21
N VAL A 65 19.50 11.76 17.63
CA VAL A 65 18.37 10.82 17.67
C VAL A 65 18.14 10.27 16.26
N PRO A 66 18.11 8.93 16.07
CA PRO A 66 17.76 8.34 14.79
C PRO A 66 16.41 8.86 14.30
N ALA A 67 16.31 9.17 13.00
CA ALA A 67 15.05 9.49 12.35
C ALA A 67 14.00 8.43 12.71
N ALA A 68 12.88 8.86 13.31
CA ALA A 68 11.79 7.95 13.61
C ALA A 68 11.13 7.51 12.30
N ARG A 69 10.95 6.20 12.10
CA ARG A 69 10.21 5.69 10.93
C ARG A 69 8.76 6.15 11.00
N GLN A 70 8.20 6.52 9.85
CA GLN A 70 6.83 7.00 9.71
C GLN A 70 6.10 6.23 8.62
N LEU A 71 4.77 6.17 8.70
CA LEU A 71 3.93 5.77 7.58
C LEU A 71 3.61 7.00 6.74
N ARG A 72 3.69 6.85 5.41
CA ARG A 72 3.33 7.89 4.45
C ARG A 72 2.36 7.35 3.42
N LEU A 73 1.19 7.97 3.28
CA LEU A 73 0.28 7.78 2.16
C LEU A 73 0.45 8.94 1.18
N ARG A 74 0.76 8.64 -0.08
CA ARG A 74 0.94 9.65 -1.14
C ARG A 74 0.39 9.12 -2.46
N ALA A 75 -0.13 10.04 -3.29
CA ALA A 75 -0.45 9.77 -4.67
C ALA A 75 0.46 10.54 -5.63
N THR A 76 0.79 9.92 -6.75
CA THR A 76 1.37 10.56 -7.94
C THR A 76 0.28 10.60 -9.00
N THR A 77 -0.06 11.79 -9.49
CA THR A 77 -1.19 12.05 -10.39
C THR A 77 -0.76 12.76 -11.67
N PHE A 78 0.47 12.52 -12.15
CA PHE A 78 0.96 13.22 -13.33
C PHE A 78 0.07 12.94 -14.57
N GLY A 79 -0.09 13.97 -15.41
CA GLY A 79 -1.02 13.94 -16.54
C GLY A 79 -2.51 14.12 -16.17
N ARG A 80 -2.83 14.40 -14.90
CA ARG A 80 -4.20 14.70 -14.42
C ARG A 80 -4.29 16.17 -14.00
N LEU A 81 -4.74 17.01 -14.92
CA LEU A 81 -4.79 18.47 -14.72
C LEU A 81 -5.94 18.91 -13.80
N ASP A 82 -6.91 18.03 -13.56
CA ASP A 82 -8.16 18.26 -12.85
C ASP A 82 -8.18 17.68 -11.42
N MET A 83 -7.16 16.94 -11.01
CA MET A 83 -7.07 16.36 -9.67
C MET A 83 -6.04 17.10 -8.83
N ALA A 84 -6.48 17.61 -7.67
CA ALA A 84 -5.55 18.04 -6.63
C ALA A 84 -4.69 16.85 -6.21
N ALA A 85 -3.37 17.05 -6.11
CA ALA A 85 -2.50 16.05 -5.53
C ALA A 85 -2.97 15.76 -4.10
N LEU A 86 -3.09 14.47 -3.74
CA LEU A 86 -3.38 14.09 -2.36
C LEU A 86 -2.29 14.69 -1.47
N GLU A 87 -2.64 15.61 -0.58
CA GLU A 87 -1.70 16.10 0.44
C GLU A 87 -1.24 14.87 1.24
N GLY A 88 0.07 14.59 1.17
CA GLY A 88 0.61 13.35 1.71
C GLY A 88 0.29 13.22 3.20
N VAL A 89 -0.36 12.12 3.58
CA VAL A 89 -0.68 11.85 4.99
C VAL A 89 0.53 11.17 5.62
N VAL A 90 1.07 11.76 6.69
CA VAL A 90 2.21 11.20 7.44
C VAL A 90 1.76 10.91 8.86
N VAL A 91 1.95 9.68 9.32
CA VAL A 91 1.63 9.27 10.70
C VAL A 91 2.78 8.48 11.32
N GLY A 92 3.01 8.67 12.62
CA GLY A 92 4.03 7.91 13.35
C GLY A 92 3.68 6.42 13.46
N ILE A 93 4.70 5.57 13.41
CA ILE A 93 4.56 4.13 13.65
C ILE A 93 4.61 3.87 15.17
N PRO A 94 3.63 3.17 15.78
CA PRO A 94 3.72 2.79 17.18
C PRO A 94 4.97 1.95 17.47
N MET A 95 5.67 2.25 18.57
CA MET A 95 6.91 1.56 18.95
C MET A 95 6.74 0.04 19.13
N SER A 96 5.52 -0.40 19.48
CA SER A 96 5.15 -1.82 19.60
C SER A 96 5.29 -2.59 18.28
N TRP A 97 5.14 -1.91 17.14
CA TRP A 97 5.14 -2.54 15.81
C TRP A 97 6.56 -2.81 15.31
N LEU A 98 7.56 -2.06 15.81
CA LEU A 98 8.95 -2.11 15.33
C LEU A 98 9.70 -3.41 15.67
N ARG A 99 9.02 -4.39 16.28
CA ARG A 99 9.57 -5.71 16.61
C ARG A 99 9.39 -6.76 15.52
N GLY A 100 8.66 -6.43 14.45
CA GLY A 100 8.42 -7.32 13.33
C GLY A 100 8.01 -6.56 12.08
N PRO A 101 7.67 -7.28 11.01
CA PRO A 101 7.13 -6.69 9.79
C PRO A 101 5.89 -5.84 10.08
N ILE A 102 5.64 -4.82 9.27
CA ILE A 102 4.36 -4.10 9.30
C ILE A 102 3.47 -4.66 8.19
N ARG A 103 2.23 -5.01 8.53
CA ARG A 103 1.25 -5.41 7.53
C ARG A 103 0.65 -4.17 6.91
N PHE A 104 0.76 -4.05 5.61
CA PHE A 104 0.05 -3.07 4.83
C PHE A 104 -1.21 -3.69 4.24
N VAL A 105 -2.29 -2.91 4.18
CA VAL A 105 -3.58 -3.35 3.67
C VAL A 105 -4.12 -2.30 2.71
N VAL A 106 -4.60 -2.77 1.57
CA VAL A 106 -5.42 -2.00 0.63
C VAL A 106 -6.76 -2.70 0.50
N GLU A 107 -7.84 -1.97 0.76
CA GLU A 107 -9.20 -2.43 0.49
C GLU A 107 -9.83 -1.60 -0.61
N ALA A 108 -10.25 -2.27 -1.68
CA ALA A 108 -11.18 -1.72 -2.66
C ALA A 108 -12.56 -2.28 -2.32
N GLY A 109 -13.32 -1.55 -1.50
CA GLY A 109 -14.65 -1.97 -1.03
C GLY A 109 -15.78 -1.61 -2.00
N ASP A 110 -15.53 -0.60 -2.83
CA ASP A 110 -16.47 0.00 -3.77
C ASP A 110 -15.70 0.51 -5.00
N ASP A 111 -16.42 0.96 -6.03
CA ASP A 111 -15.82 1.45 -7.28
C ASP A 111 -15.22 2.88 -7.15
N GLU A 112 -15.39 3.53 -5.99
CA GLU A 112 -15.01 4.94 -5.80
C GLU A 112 -13.58 5.10 -5.31
N GLY A 113 -13.03 4.14 -4.57
CA GLY A 113 -11.68 4.29 -4.04
C GLY A 113 -11.10 3.13 -3.25
N TYR A 114 -9.93 3.42 -2.70
CA TYR A 114 -9.09 2.50 -1.96
C TYR A 114 -8.88 3.01 -0.54
N ASN A 115 -9.16 2.19 0.45
CA ASN A 115 -8.80 2.44 1.84
C ASN A 115 -7.42 1.84 2.13
N PHE A 116 -6.56 2.62 2.77
CA PHE A 116 -5.19 2.25 3.11
C PHE A 116 -5.02 2.21 4.62
N SER A 117 -4.55 1.07 5.12
CA SER A 117 -4.24 0.90 6.53
C SER A 117 -2.95 0.10 6.73
N ALA A 118 -2.43 0.20 7.95
CA ALA A 118 -1.29 -0.58 8.39
C ALA A 118 -1.61 -1.25 9.74
N GLU A 119 -0.96 -2.38 10.02
CA GLU A 119 -1.23 -3.18 11.21
C GLU A 119 0.06 -3.78 11.79
N SER A 120 0.10 -3.94 13.11
CA SER A 120 1.15 -4.73 13.76
C SER A 120 1.04 -6.22 13.37
N THR A 121 2.15 -6.83 12.95
CA THR A 121 2.22 -8.30 12.84
C THR A 121 2.65 -8.98 14.15
N TRP A 122 3.00 -8.19 15.16
CA TRP A 122 3.53 -8.67 16.43
C TRP A 122 2.71 -8.18 17.64
N GLY A 123 2.46 -9.08 18.59
CA GLY A 123 1.72 -8.75 19.82
C GLY A 123 0.22 -8.56 19.57
N LYS A 124 -0.38 -7.57 20.25
CA LYS A 124 -1.81 -7.27 20.11
C LYS A 124 -2.07 -6.67 18.72
N LEU A 125 -3.12 -7.13 18.05
CA LEU A 125 -3.59 -6.52 16.82
C LEU A 125 -3.96 -5.06 17.08
N GLU A 126 -3.25 -4.18 16.40
CA GLU A 126 -3.47 -2.74 16.40
C GLU A 126 -3.47 -2.31 14.94
N VAL A 127 -4.54 -1.65 14.51
CA VAL A 127 -4.76 -1.21 13.13
C VAL A 127 -4.71 0.30 13.11
N ARG A 128 -4.04 0.85 12.10
CA ARG A 128 -3.97 2.28 11.82
C ARG A 128 -4.55 2.52 10.43
N GLU A 129 -5.77 3.05 10.40
CA GLU A 129 -6.32 3.65 9.18
C GLU A 129 -5.49 4.89 8.83
N VAL A 130 -4.92 4.93 7.62
CA VAL A 130 -4.04 6.03 7.18
C VAL A 130 -4.78 6.98 6.26
N GLY A 131 -5.63 6.47 5.37
CA GLY A 131 -6.47 7.32 4.53
C GLY A 131 -7.17 6.58 3.41
N ARG A 132 -7.98 7.31 2.65
CA ARG A 132 -8.68 6.86 1.46
C ARG A 132 -8.21 7.66 0.25
N ALA A 133 -8.04 7.00 -0.89
CA ALA A 133 -7.70 7.64 -2.16
C ALA A 133 -8.69 7.23 -3.24
N GLY A 134 -9.05 8.16 -4.13
CA GLY A 134 -10.00 7.93 -5.20
C GLY A 134 -9.49 6.94 -6.24
N ALA A 135 -10.39 6.09 -6.74
CA ALA A 135 -10.08 5.17 -7.83
C ALA A 135 -9.83 5.93 -9.14
N ASP A 136 -10.38 7.13 -9.28
CA ASP A 136 -10.07 8.05 -10.37
C ASP A 136 -8.57 8.24 -10.55
N ILE A 137 -7.76 8.36 -9.50
CA ILE A 137 -6.29 8.53 -9.57
C ILE A 137 -5.61 7.53 -10.52
N VAL A 138 -6.01 6.27 -10.44
CA VAL A 138 -5.42 5.15 -11.19
C VAL A 138 -6.29 4.64 -12.34
N THR A 139 -7.36 5.36 -12.71
CA THR A 139 -8.30 4.95 -13.77
C THR A 139 -8.58 6.09 -14.75
N SER A 140 -8.76 5.83 -16.05
CA SER A 140 -8.89 6.90 -17.08
C SER A 140 -10.24 7.63 -17.10
N GLY A 141 -10.81 7.99 -15.96
CA GLY A 141 -11.99 8.86 -15.85
C GLY A 141 -13.35 8.16 -15.93
N SER A 142 -13.39 6.83 -16.06
CA SER A 142 -14.65 6.05 -16.03
C SER A 142 -14.88 5.28 -14.72
N GLY A 143 -14.03 5.45 -13.71
CA GLY A 143 -14.14 4.77 -12.41
C GLY A 143 -13.92 3.25 -12.47
N ARG A 144 -13.24 2.73 -13.51
CA ARG A 144 -13.06 1.28 -13.74
C ARG A 144 -11.63 0.86 -13.45
N PHE A 145 -11.46 -0.22 -12.67
CA PHE A 145 -10.18 -0.77 -12.20
C PHE A 145 -9.27 -1.40 -13.28
N VAL A 146 -9.63 -1.31 -14.56
CA VAL A 146 -8.95 -2.03 -15.64
C VAL A 146 -7.48 -1.65 -15.73
N GLY A 147 -6.60 -2.65 -15.58
CA GLY A 147 -5.16 -2.48 -15.66
C GLY A 147 -4.51 -1.89 -14.41
N THR A 148 -5.21 -1.85 -13.28
CA THR A 148 -4.61 -1.49 -11.98
C THR A 148 -3.98 -2.71 -11.32
N LEU A 149 -2.73 -2.54 -10.90
CA LEU A 149 -1.94 -3.52 -10.19
C LEU A 149 -1.86 -3.15 -8.70
N VAL A 150 -1.90 -4.13 -7.81
CA VAL A 150 -1.68 -3.91 -6.37
C VAL A 150 -0.61 -4.86 -5.86
N GLY A 151 0.37 -4.32 -5.12
CA GLY A 151 1.52 -5.10 -4.74
C GLY A 151 2.48 -4.41 -3.79
N ALA A 152 3.50 -5.16 -3.39
CA ALA A 152 4.59 -4.58 -2.62
C ALA A 152 5.53 -3.80 -3.55
N TYR A 153 6.12 -2.73 -3.04
CA TYR A 153 7.16 -1.99 -3.75
C TYR A 153 8.27 -1.53 -2.79
N ALA A 154 9.43 -1.22 -3.37
CA ALA A 154 10.51 -0.53 -2.69
C ALA A 154 11.23 0.41 -3.65
N MET A 155 11.69 1.55 -3.13
CA MET A 155 12.39 2.58 -3.90
C MET A 155 13.37 3.34 -3.00
N ASN A 156 14.42 3.88 -3.62
CA ASN A 156 15.34 4.81 -2.96
C ASN A 156 15.26 6.24 -3.52
N ASN A 157 14.27 6.53 -4.39
CA ASN A 157 14.04 7.85 -4.98
C ASN A 157 15.31 8.49 -5.59
N ASN A 158 16.17 7.71 -6.25
CA ASN A 158 17.47 8.15 -6.77
C ASN A 158 18.47 8.64 -5.71
N GLY A 159 18.16 8.44 -4.43
CA GLY A 159 19.07 8.69 -3.31
C GLY A 159 20.13 7.61 -3.15
N THR A 160 20.98 7.78 -2.13
CA THR A 160 22.06 6.85 -1.78
C THR A 160 21.61 5.71 -0.86
N GLY A 161 20.29 5.59 -0.66
CA GLY A 161 19.65 4.55 0.13
C GLY A 161 20.03 3.14 -0.31
N THR A 162 20.30 2.27 0.65
CA THR A 162 20.64 0.85 0.43
C THR A 162 19.82 -0.12 1.29
N ALA A 163 18.83 0.39 2.03
CA ALA A 163 17.95 -0.42 2.84
C ALA A 163 17.26 -1.52 2.01
N ASN A 164 17.31 -2.75 2.50
CA ASN A 164 16.62 -3.87 1.87
C ASN A 164 15.19 -3.95 2.39
N ALA A 165 14.24 -4.09 1.49
CA ALA A 165 12.87 -4.46 1.82
C ALA A 165 12.64 -5.97 1.63
N TYR A 166 11.92 -6.58 2.57
CA TYR A 166 11.55 -7.99 2.56
C TYR A 166 10.03 -8.14 2.64
N PRO A 167 9.32 -8.16 1.50
CA PRO A 167 7.90 -8.45 1.47
C PRO A 167 7.66 -9.94 1.74
N SER A 168 6.58 -10.23 2.48
CA SER A 168 6.16 -11.59 2.81
C SER A 168 4.66 -11.65 3.02
N ARG A 169 4.10 -12.88 3.09
CA ARG A 169 2.68 -13.12 3.40
C ARG A 169 1.70 -12.28 2.56
N TRP A 170 2.00 -12.11 1.28
CA TRP A 170 1.09 -11.49 0.34
C TRP A 170 -0.22 -12.28 0.25
N ARG A 171 -1.35 -11.59 0.36
CA ARG A 171 -2.69 -12.20 0.29
C ARG A 171 -3.61 -11.31 -0.53
N TYR A 172 -4.33 -11.95 -1.44
CA TYR A 172 -5.48 -11.39 -2.14
C TYR A 172 -6.73 -12.07 -1.59
N THR A 173 -7.63 -11.31 -0.98
CA THR A 173 -8.85 -11.81 -0.36
C THR A 173 -10.06 -11.20 -1.03
N PRO A 174 -10.83 -11.95 -1.84
CA PRO A 174 -12.10 -11.46 -2.35
C PRO A 174 -13.06 -11.24 -1.18
N LEU A 175 -13.64 -10.05 -1.08
CA LEU A 175 -14.61 -9.70 -0.05
C LEU A 175 -16.03 -9.90 -0.56
N ALA A 176 -16.33 -9.38 -1.75
CA ALA A 176 -17.65 -9.48 -2.35
C ALA A 176 -17.59 -9.38 -3.88
N GLN A 177 -18.64 -9.83 -4.57
CA GLN A 177 -18.82 -9.71 -6.01
C GLN A 177 -19.97 -8.75 -6.31
N LYS A 178 -19.73 -7.80 -7.23
CA LYS A 178 -20.74 -6.90 -7.77
C LYS A 178 -21.64 -7.66 -8.75
N LEU A 179 -22.96 -7.60 -8.53
CA LEU A 179 -23.94 -8.33 -9.34
C LEU A 179 -24.47 -7.55 -10.54
N ALA A 180 -24.47 -6.21 -10.46
CA ALA A 180 -24.99 -5.33 -11.50
C ALA A 180 -24.42 -3.92 -11.37
N ASP A 181 -24.44 -3.16 -12.47
CA ASP A 181 -24.18 -1.73 -12.47
C ASP A 181 -25.25 -1.02 -11.61
N GLY A 182 -24.85 -0.56 -10.42
CA GLY A 182 -25.76 -0.07 -9.37
C GLY A 182 -25.29 -0.30 -7.93
N GLY A 183 -24.14 -0.98 -7.72
CA GLY A 183 -23.48 -1.08 -6.40
C GLY A 183 -24.02 -2.19 -5.49
N VAL A 184 -24.69 -3.20 -6.05
CA VAL A 184 -25.12 -4.39 -5.28
C VAL A 184 -23.98 -5.40 -5.22
N TYR A 185 -23.48 -5.67 -4.00
CA TYR A 185 -22.42 -6.64 -3.72
C TYR A 185 -22.96 -7.86 -2.95
N VAL A 186 -22.39 -9.03 -3.22
CA VAL A 186 -22.64 -10.28 -2.47
C VAL A 186 -21.33 -10.83 -1.94
N ASP A 187 -21.28 -11.18 -0.65
CA ASP A 187 -20.09 -11.72 0.00
C ASP A 187 -19.50 -12.91 -0.76
N ALA A 188 -18.17 -12.90 -0.90
CA ALA A 188 -17.46 -14.01 -1.48
C ALA A 188 -17.58 -15.23 -0.56
N LYS A 189 -18.14 -16.34 -1.07
CA LYS A 189 -18.25 -17.58 -0.29
C LYS A 189 -16.85 -18.10 0.08
N VAL A 190 -16.55 -18.16 1.38
CA VAL A 190 -15.37 -18.87 1.90
C VAL A 190 -15.65 -20.37 1.80
N SER A 191 -15.23 -21.02 0.71
CA SER A 191 -15.24 -22.48 0.62
C SER A 191 -14.13 -23.03 1.52
N HIS A 192 -14.50 -23.51 2.70
CA HIS A 192 -13.63 -24.38 3.48
C HIS A 192 -13.64 -25.76 2.81
N PRO A 193 -12.52 -26.30 2.30
CA PRO A 193 -12.47 -27.72 2.00
C PRO A 193 -12.58 -28.45 3.33
N SER A 194 -13.72 -29.08 3.57
CA SER A 194 -13.86 -30.07 4.63
C SER A 194 -12.77 -31.11 4.41
N ARG A 195 -11.80 -31.20 5.33
CA ARG A 195 -10.94 -32.38 5.41
C ARG A 195 -11.87 -33.57 5.61
N GLN A 196 -12.01 -34.40 4.58
CA GLN A 196 -12.53 -35.75 4.78
C GLN A 196 -11.44 -36.50 5.56
N SER A 197 -11.85 -37.01 6.72
CA SER A 197 -11.08 -37.86 7.63
C SER A 197 -10.76 -39.21 7.01
#